data_AF-A0A509KXZ6-F1
#
_entry.id   AF-A0A509KXZ6-F1
#
_cell.length_a   1.000
_cell.length_b   1.000
_cell.length_c   1.000
_cell.angle_alpha   90.00
_cell.angle_beta   90.00
_cell.angle_gamma   90.00
#
_symmetry.space_group_name_H-M   'P 1'
#
loop_
_entity.id
_entity.type
_entity.pdbx_description
1 polymer ?
#
loop_
_entity_poly.entity_id
_entity_poly.type
_entity_poly.pdbx_seq_one_letter_code
_entity_poly.pdbx_strand_id
1 'polypeptide(L)'
;MKRIVFLSLAILFLCSVATNAADFKNAKIAVAADDKTAKASVSNKAGKCPYFLIFDSKGEMTEVVDNPYGETSRGAGPSAAKFLARRGVTIVIAGNFGSKMINTLESNGITHIEFEGRVDDAVKKVLK
;
A
#
# COMPACT_ATOMS: atom_id res chain seq x y z
N MET A 1 -8.39 -53.29 7.81
CA MET A 1 -9.11 -52.26 7.01
C MET A 1 -9.29 -51.03 7.88
N LYS A 2 -8.75 -49.88 7.44
CA LYS A 2 -9.10 -48.49 7.82
C LYS A 2 -8.94 -48.17 9.34
N ARG A 3 -8.12 -47.22 9.80
CA ARG A 3 -8.08 -45.80 9.43
C ARG A 3 -6.78 -45.17 9.97
N ILE A 4 -5.82 -44.90 9.10
CA ILE A 4 -4.55 -44.17 9.38
C ILE A 4 -4.75 -42.64 9.18
N VAL A 5 -5.98 -42.13 9.27
CA VAL A 5 -6.32 -40.76 8.84
C VAL A 5 -6.56 -39.83 10.03
N PHE A 6 -5.63 -39.76 10.98
CA PHE A 6 -5.72 -38.77 12.07
C PHE A 6 -4.42 -38.01 12.38
N LEU A 7 -3.30 -38.31 11.70
CA LEU A 7 -2.01 -37.68 12.01
C LEU A 7 -1.58 -36.57 11.05
N SER A 8 -2.44 -36.12 10.13
CA SER A 8 -2.06 -35.16 9.08
C SER A 8 -2.70 -33.77 9.22
N LEU A 9 -3.55 -33.52 10.22
CA LEU A 9 -4.29 -32.26 10.31
C LEU A 9 -3.70 -31.24 11.32
N ALA A 10 -2.63 -31.58 12.02
CA ALA A 10 -2.01 -30.70 13.02
C ALA A 10 -0.77 -29.93 12.52
N ILE A 11 -0.31 -30.18 11.28
CA ILE A 11 0.92 -29.56 10.74
C ILE A 11 0.65 -28.31 9.89
N LEU A 12 -0.60 -28.05 9.51
CA LEU A 12 -0.97 -26.87 8.69
C LEU A 12 -1.31 -25.62 9.51
N PHE A 13 -1.24 -25.66 10.84
CA PHE A 13 -1.64 -24.54 11.70
C PHE A 13 -0.47 -23.74 12.30
N LEU A 14 0.79 -24.08 11.98
CA LEU A 14 1.98 -23.48 12.62
C LEU A 14 2.76 -22.48 11.75
N CYS A 15 2.36 -22.21 10.50
CA CYS A 15 3.16 -21.36 9.61
C CYS A 15 2.62 -19.94 9.37
N SER A 16 1.45 -19.56 9.87
CA SER A 16 0.85 -18.26 9.49
C SER A 16 1.24 -17.08 10.38
N VAL A 17 2.16 -17.24 11.34
CA VAL A 17 2.54 -16.14 12.25
C VAL A 17 4.04 -16.00 12.36
N ALA A 18 4.67 -15.74 11.22
CA ALA A 18 6.03 -15.21 11.17
C ALA A 18 6.15 -14.18 10.03
N THR A 19 5.39 -13.08 10.11
CA THR A 19 5.73 -11.88 9.34
C THR A 19 6.76 -11.10 10.14
N ASN A 20 7.99 -11.53 9.86
CA ASN A 20 9.24 -11.06 10.41
C ASN A 20 9.50 -9.61 9.99
N ALA A 21 10.34 -8.92 10.75
CA ALA A 21 11.05 -7.68 10.38
C ALA A 21 11.82 -7.72 9.04
N ALA A 22 11.72 -8.82 8.27
CA ALA A 22 12.15 -8.96 6.89
C ALA A 22 11.30 -8.13 5.89
N ASP A 23 10.11 -7.65 6.27
CA ASP A 23 9.20 -6.91 5.39
C ASP A 23 9.76 -5.57 4.87
N PHE A 24 10.65 -4.91 5.60
CA PHE A 24 11.21 -3.63 5.13
C PHE A 24 12.21 -3.79 3.98
N LYS A 25 12.85 -4.96 3.81
CA LYS A 25 13.84 -5.15 2.73
C LYS A 25 13.20 -5.09 1.33
N ASN A 26 11.90 -5.41 1.24
CA ASN A 26 11.11 -5.40 0.00
C ASN A 26 9.97 -4.36 0.02
N ALA A 27 10.00 -3.40 0.93
CA ALA A 27 8.94 -2.40 1.02
C ALA A 27 8.82 -1.61 -0.29
N LYS A 28 7.58 -1.48 -0.79
CA LYS A 28 7.25 -0.63 -1.93
C LYS A 28 6.23 0.39 -1.46
N ILE A 29 6.66 1.64 -1.45
CA ILE A 29 5.94 2.77 -0.85
C ILE A 29 5.27 3.55 -1.98
N ALA A 30 3.95 3.69 -1.96
CA ALA A 30 3.25 4.58 -2.87
C ALA A 30 2.85 5.87 -2.14
N VAL A 31 3.14 7.02 -2.73
CA VAL A 31 2.72 8.32 -2.21
C VAL A 31 1.69 8.91 -3.17
N ALA A 32 0.50 9.22 -2.67
CA ALA A 32 -0.51 9.97 -3.41
C ALA A 32 -0.01 11.41 -3.59
N ALA A 33 0.14 11.88 -4.83
CA ALA A 33 0.70 13.20 -5.11
C ALA A 33 -0.19 13.99 -6.07
N ASP A 34 -0.11 15.30 -5.97
CA ASP A 34 -0.81 16.23 -6.86
C ASP A 34 -0.05 16.46 -8.18
N ASP A 35 1.23 16.09 -8.25
CA ASP A 35 2.07 16.19 -9.45
C ASP A 35 3.10 15.04 -9.51
N LYS A 36 3.73 14.85 -10.67
CA LYS A 36 4.63 13.74 -11.02
C LYS A 36 6.04 13.83 -10.41
N THR A 37 6.30 14.79 -9.53
CA THR A 37 7.66 15.07 -9.01
C THR A 37 7.79 14.74 -7.53
N ALA A 38 8.98 14.33 -7.08
CA ALA A 38 9.25 14.10 -5.65
C ALA A 38 9.11 15.36 -4.78
N LYS A 39 9.09 16.54 -5.41
CA LYS A 39 8.89 17.83 -4.74
C LYS A 39 7.43 18.24 -4.64
N ALA A 40 6.53 17.50 -5.29
CA ALA A 40 5.10 17.75 -5.27
C ALA A 40 4.54 17.61 -3.86
N SER A 41 3.37 18.22 -3.67
CA SER A 41 2.58 18.04 -2.47
C SER A 41 1.94 16.65 -2.43
N VAL A 42 1.88 16.07 -1.23
CA VAL A 42 1.07 14.89 -0.96
C VAL A 42 -0.40 15.26 -1.10
N SER A 43 -1.12 14.48 -1.88
CA SER A 43 -2.53 14.74 -2.16
C SER A 43 -3.38 14.46 -0.94
N ASN A 44 -4.30 15.38 -0.62
CA ASN A 44 -5.24 15.19 0.49
C ASN A 44 -6.26 14.06 0.20
N LYS A 45 -6.48 13.67 -1.06
CA LYS A 45 -7.51 12.70 -1.43
C LYS A 45 -6.89 11.41 -1.96
N ALA A 46 -6.56 10.45 -1.08
CA ALA A 46 -5.86 9.22 -1.46
C ALA A 46 -6.48 8.46 -2.65
N GLY A 47 -7.81 8.33 -2.68
CA GLY A 47 -8.50 7.61 -3.76
C GLY A 47 -8.63 8.39 -5.06
N LYS A 48 -8.57 9.73 -4.98
CA LYS A 48 -8.81 10.65 -6.12
C LYS A 48 -7.58 11.48 -6.48
N CYS A 49 -6.41 11.16 -5.97
CA CYS A 49 -5.19 11.84 -6.34
C CYS A 49 -4.94 11.62 -7.84
N PRO A 50 -4.31 12.56 -8.53
CA PRO A 50 -3.98 12.39 -9.95
C PRO A 50 -2.87 11.35 -10.14
N TYR A 51 -1.91 11.25 -9.21
CA TYR A 51 -0.74 10.39 -9.35
C TYR A 51 -0.42 9.59 -8.10
N PHE A 52 0.20 8.43 -8.30
CA PHE A 52 0.90 7.65 -7.29
C PHE A 52 2.38 7.57 -7.65
N LEU A 53 3.23 8.08 -6.77
CA LEU A 53 4.68 8.04 -6.90
C LEU A 53 5.18 6.86 -6.08
N ILE A 54 5.80 5.89 -6.74
CA ILE A 54 6.23 4.64 -6.13
C ILE A 54 7.73 4.69 -5.84
N PHE A 55 8.07 4.39 -4.60
CA PHE A 55 9.43 4.35 -4.07
C PHE A 55 9.77 2.94 -3.59
N ASP A 56 11.04 2.60 -3.64
CA ASP A 56 11.56 1.38 -3.04
C ASP A 56 11.84 1.56 -1.53
N SER A 57 12.38 0.50 -0.91
CA SER A 57 12.77 0.47 0.50
C SER A 57 13.96 1.36 0.84
N LYS A 58 14.62 1.96 -0.15
CA LYS A 58 15.70 2.95 0.03
C LYS A 58 15.22 4.39 -0.15
N GLY A 59 13.98 4.57 -0.58
CA GLY A 59 13.41 5.88 -0.89
C GLY A 59 13.77 6.39 -2.28
N GLU A 60 14.26 5.52 -3.16
CA GLU A 60 14.48 5.86 -4.56
C GLU A 60 13.15 5.77 -5.31
N MET A 61 12.81 6.81 -6.08
CA MET A 61 11.61 6.80 -6.91
C MET A 61 11.81 5.81 -8.06
N THR A 62 10.96 4.80 -8.12
CA THR A 62 11.04 3.73 -9.12
C THR A 62 10.03 3.91 -10.23
N GLU A 63 8.85 4.45 -9.92
CA GLU A 63 7.76 4.59 -10.89
C GLU A 63 6.90 5.82 -10.57
N VAL A 64 6.37 6.47 -11.60
CA VAL A 64 5.30 7.45 -11.48
C VAL A 64 4.10 6.93 -12.25
N VAL A 65 2.96 6.82 -11.56
CA VAL A 65 1.77 6.16 -12.08
C VAL A 65 0.59 7.10 -12.04
N ASP A 66 -0.08 7.28 -13.18
CA ASP A 66 -1.35 8.00 -13.24
C ASP A 66 -2.44 7.18 -12.53
N ASN A 67 -3.32 7.83 -11.77
CA ASN A 67 -4.43 7.16 -11.10
C ASN A 67 -5.64 7.06 -12.05
N PRO A 68 -5.92 5.88 -12.64
CA PRO A 68 -7.05 5.75 -13.57
C PRO A 68 -8.41 5.88 -12.89
N TYR A 69 -8.46 5.87 -11.55
CA TYR A 69 -9.68 5.97 -10.76
C TYR A 69 -9.92 7.37 -10.19
N GLY A 70 -9.03 8.34 -10.46
CA GLY A 70 -9.11 9.71 -9.94
C GLY A 70 -10.45 10.39 -10.23
N GLU A 71 -10.91 10.21 -11.47
CA GLU A 71 -12.14 10.80 -12.02
C GLU A 71 -13.39 9.92 -11.82
N THR A 72 -13.25 8.77 -11.17
CA THR A 72 -14.41 7.87 -11.00
C THR A 72 -15.42 8.47 -10.02
N SER A 73 -16.69 8.54 -10.43
CA SER A 73 -17.77 9.12 -9.62
C SER A 73 -17.99 8.39 -8.29
N ARG A 74 -17.84 7.06 -8.28
CA ARG A 74 -18.03 6.22 -7.08
C ARG A 74 -17.00 5.11 -7.00
N GLY A 75 -16.45 4.89 -5.81
CA GLY A 75 -15.54 3.76 -5.56
C GLY A 75 -14.09 3.98 -6.00
N ALA A 76 -13.67 5.25 -6.17
CA ALA A 76 -12.29 5.61 -6.48
C ALA A 76 -11.29 5.00 -5.47
N GLY A 77 -11.55 5.16 -4.16
CA GLY A 77 -10.69 4.64 -3.09
C GLY A 77 -10.44 3.12 -3.14
N PRO A 78 -11.47 2.27 -3.07
CA PRO A 78 -11.30 0.82 -3.20
C PRO A 78 -10.62 0.38 -4.50
N SER A 79 -10.90 1.08 -5.61
CA SER A 79 -10.30 0.74 -6.91
C SER A 79 -8.81 1.09 -6.94
N ALA A 80 -8.44 2.27 -6.44
CA ALA A 80 -7.06 2.69 -6.27
C ALA A 80 -6.29 1.76 -5.33
N ALA A 81 -6.87 1.36 -4.20
CA ALA A 81 -6.25 0.40 -3.28
C ALA A 81 -5.95 -0.95 -3.95
N LYS A 82 -6.92 -1.53 -4.69
CA LYS A 82 -6.70 -2.78 -5.44
C LYS A 82 -5.65 -2.63 -6.53
N PHE A 83 -5.57 -1.47 -7.16
CA PHE A 83 -4.58 -1.17 -8.17
C PHE A 83 -3.17 -1.12 -7.59
N LEU A 84 -2.99 -0.48 -6.43
CA LEU A 84 -1.72 -0.47 -5.70
C LEU A 84 -1.34 -1.88 -5.22
N ALA A 85 -2.30 -2.66 -4.73
CA ALA A 85 -2.08 -4.06 -4.34
C ALA A 85 -1.52 -4.90 -5.49
N ARG A 86 -2.10 -4.77 -6.70
CA ARG A 86 -1.62 -5.48 -7.91
C ARG A 86 -0.21 -5.08 -8.32
N ARG A 87 0.27 -3.90 -7.92
CA ARG A 87 1.64 -3.42 -8.15
C ARG A 87 2.63 -3.86 -7.07
N GLY A 88 2.16 -4.60 -6.06
CA GLY A 88 2.97 -5.06 -4.93
C GLY A 88 3.34 -3.94 -3.96
N VAL A 89 2.56 -2.86 -3.92
CA VAL A 89 2.72 -1.79 -2.94
C VAL A 89 2.37 -2.33 -1.55
N THR A 90 3.24 -2.06 -0.57
CA THR A 90 3.06 -2.51 0.82
C THR A 90 2.73 -1.36 1.77
N ILE A 91 3.05 -0.13 1.40
CA ILE A 91 2.76 1.08 2.18
C ILE A 91 2.17 2.14 1.25
N VAL A 92 1.08 2.79 1.67
CA VAL A 92 0.46 3.92 0.98
C VAL A 92 0.44 5.14 1.88
N ILE A 93 0.95 6.27 1.37
CA ILE A 93 0.98 7.55 2.07
C ILE A 93 0.08 8.55 1.33
N ALA A 94 -0.80 9.22 2.06
CA ALA A 94 -1.68 10.28 1.54
C ALA A 94 -2.11 11.22 2.67
N GLY A 95 -2.76 12.35 2.37
CA GLY A 95 -3.29 13.25 3.40
C GLY A 95 -4.48 12.64 4.14
N ASN A 96 -5.49 12.15 3.40
CA ASN A 96 -6.68 11.55 4.00
C ASN A 96 -7.15 10.31 3.22
N PHE A 97 -7.63 9.31 3.97
CA PHE A 97 -8.20 8.08 3.44
C PHE A 97 -9.69 7.96 3.76
N GLY A 98 -10.48 7.58 2.75
CA GLY A 98 -11.87 7.17 3.00
C GLY A 98 -11.94 5.77 3.60
N SER A 99 -12.90 5.52 4.50
CA SER A 99 -13.09 4.23 5.19
C SER A 99 -13.10 3.00 4.27
N LYS A 100 -13.75 3.09 3.11
CA LYS A 100 -13.76 1.98 2.13
C LYS A 100 -12.39 1.69 1.53
N MET A 101 -11.56 2.73 1.36
CA MET A 101 -10.18 2.57 0.89
C MET A 101 -9.35 1.90 1.97
N ILE A 102 -9.43 2.37 3.21
CA ILE A 102 -8.74 1.79 4.38
C ILE A 102 -9.03 0.29 4.47
N ASN A 103 -10.32 -0.09 4.51
CA ASN A 103 -10.72 -1.51 4.57
C ASN A 103 -10.14 -2.33 3.40
N THR A 104 -10.01 -1.72 2.21
CA THR A 104 -9.45 -2.40 1.05
C THR A 104 -7.93 -2.52 1.14
N LEU A 105 -7.23 -1.51 1.65
CA LEU A 105 -5.78 -1.56 1.88
C LEU A 105 -5.44 -2.63 2.91
N GLU A 106 -6.12 -2.61 4.06
CA GLU A 106 -5.90 -3.56 5.16
C GLU A 106 -6.17 -5.01 4.74
N SER A 107 -7.27 -5.26 4.01
CA SER A 107 -7.58 -6.60 3.49
C SER A 107 -6.58 -7.12 2.45
N ASN A 108 -5.75 -6.24 1.87
CA ASN A 108 -4.65 -6.61 0.98
C ASN A 108 -3.28 -6.57 1.69
N GLY A 109 -3.24 -6.39 3.02
CA GLY A 109 -2.00 -6.33 3.80
C GLY A 109 -1.18 -5.06 3.55
N ILE A 110 -1.83 -3.97 3.12
CA ILE A 110 -1.17 -2.70 2.80
C ILE A 110 -1.35 -1.73 3.97
N THR A 111 -0.24 -1.24 4.50
CA THR A 111 -0.24 -0.21 5.54
C THR A 111 -0.60 1.15 4.94
N HIS A 112 -1.47 1.90 5.61
CA HIS A 112 -1.81 3.27 5.23
C HIS A 112 -1.23 4.25 6.24
N ILE A 113 -0.70 5.38 5.77
CA ILE A 113 -0.09 6.40 6.61
C ILE A 113 -0.62 7.76 6.18
N GLU A 114 -1.19 8.49 7.13
CA GLU A 114 -1.58 9.89 6.92
C GLU A 114 -0.37 10.83 7.07
N PHE A 115 -0.20 11.69 6.07
CA PHE A 115 0.86 12.68 6.01
C PHE A 115 0.46 13.87 5.15
N GLU A 116 0.73 15.07 5.65
CA GLU A 116 0.60 16.32 4.92
C GLU A 116 1.99 16.93 4.69
N GLY A 117 2.21 17.51 3.51
CA GLY A 117 3.48 18.12 3.14
C GLY A 117 3.98 17.66 1.78
N ARG A 118 5.29 17.54 1.63
CA ARG A 118 5.94 17.15 0.36
C ARG A 118 6.19 15.65 0.29
N VAL A 119 6.18 15.12 -0.93
CA VAL A 119 6.37 13.67 -1.19
C VAL A 119 7.71 13.16 -0.65
N ASP A 120 8.80 13.91 -0.84
CA ASP A 120 10.13 13.55 -0.34
C ASP A 120 10.18 13.46 1.19
N ASP A 121 9.47 14.33 1.90
CA ASP A 121 9.38 14.31 3.36
C ASP A 121 8.52 13.15 3.87
N ALA A 122 7.46 12.81 3.12
CA ALA A 122 6.59 11.67 3.39
C ALA A 122 7.38 10.35 3.37
N VAL A 123 8.22 10.15 2.34
CA VAL A 123 9.05 8.96 2.19
C VAL A 123 10.09 8.87 3.32
N LYS A 124 10.76 9.98 3.65
CA LYS A 124 11.73 10.03 4.76
C LYS A 124 11.11 9.67 6.11
N LYS A 125 9.82 9.98 6.33
CA LYS A 125 9.12 9.61 7.57
C LYS A 125 9.00 8.08 7.73
N VAL A 126 8.85 7.35 6.63
CA VAL A 126 8.69 5.89 6.65
C VAL A 126 10.02 5.15 6.74
N LEU A 127 11.11 5.76 6.27
CA LEU A 127 12.46 5.17 6.25
C LEU A 127 13.28 5.44 7.52
N LYS A 128 12.77 6.29 8.43
CA LYS A 128 13.39 6.59 9.72
C LYS A 128 12.93 5.61 10.78
#